data_AF-A0A8H4JEM5-F1
#
_entry.id   AF-A0A8H4JEM5-F1
#
_cell.length_a   1.000
_cell.length_b   1.000
_cell.length_c   1.000
_cell.angle_alpha   90.00
_cell.angle_beta   90.00
_cell.angle_gamma   90.00
#
_symmetry.space_group_name_H-M   'P 1'
#
loop_
_entity.id
_entity.type
_entity.pdbx_description
1 polymer ?
#
loop_
_entity_poly.entity_id
_entity_poly.type
_entity_poly.pdbx_seq_one_letter_code
_entity_poly.pdbx_strand_id
1 'polypeptide(L)'
;MGIASSVISAVPTAARWLIGNSGAIGDVVKSVRDVTGLEAFEDEDEFSIVPNPDIFAPSVSVISLEKDLRKANTKLDAEAKIGLKPPKQDEDRETKSTKVDNLFWTAPSHPVGSHNGTPSAEMYRDLALILREKGFPLFFKEKNGDAVDVAYRLAQGIFANANEKGIAIHIKDGRHIHKLPVTIESGDKSCIINTQHVYYKIPMGKTGTEDTWQAALHMNKSLTDDFRQQYELEQADLVFLSNKKPPTGPVWILTCEVNWRTVLKAKNAGKSLGPKLEEDYGYYVPFTNIEANHQILKIVTRANVAPAQVRANIEVAAGKLSDNVSNPELRLLDKVTEPLSAQGPDVNIANAAYNGDYKDTGDYQMAIRRQAAQTARREARNQWEIDNMTARILAGKDDIAIRRRT
;
A
#
# COMPACT_ATOMS: atom_id res chain seq x y z
N MET A 1 -7.31 10.36 7.50
CA MET A 1 -7.30 9.07 8.20
C MET A 1 -6.09 8.32 7.70
N GLY A 2 -5.17 8.00 8.61
CA GLY A 2 -3.88 7.43 8.24
C GLY A 2 -3.88 5.91 8.39
N ILE A 3 -3.27 5.30 7.37
CA ILE A 3 -2.42 4.11 7.40
C ILE A 3 -3.15 2.77 7.26
N ALA A 4 -2.79 2.08 6.16
CA ALA A 4 -2.81 0.64 5.94
C ALA A 4 -3.43 -0.19 7.09
N SER A 5 -4.61 -0.75 6.87
CA SER A 5 -5.29 -1.59 7.87
C SER A 5 -4.67 -2.99 8.04
N SER A 6 -3.48 -3.24 7.47
CA SER A 6 -2.75 -4.52 7.62
C SER A 6 -1.27 -4.35 7.97
N VAL A 7 -0.57 -3.30 7.49
CA VAL A 7 0.73 -2.95 8.09
C VAL A 7 0.52 -2.47 9.52
N ILE A 8 1.15 -3.16 10.47
CA ILE A 8 1.39 -2.56 11.78
C ILE A 8 2.51 -1.53 11.64
N SER A 9 2.17 -0.34 11.17
CA SER A 9 3.14 0.70 10.80
C SER A 9 3.92 1.29 11.98
N ALA A 10 3.43 1.05 13.20
CA ALA A 10 4.03 1.54 14.43
C ALA A 10 4.74 0.40 15.17
N VAL A 11 6.03 0.57 15.41
CA VAL A 11 6.85 -0.37 16.21
C VAL A 11 6.19 -0.76 17.55
N PRO A 12 5.57 0.17 18.32
CA PRO A 12 4.82 -0.18 19.53
C PRO A 12 3.67 -1.17 19.32
N THR A 13 2.92 -0.98 18.25
CA THR A 13 1.80 -1.87 17.92
C THR A 13 2.34 -3.24 17.47
N ALA A 14 3.46 -3.27 16.74
CA ALA A 14 4.07 -4.51 16.26
C ALA A 14 4.61 -5.34 17.42
N ALA A 15 5.28 -4.71 18.39
CA ALA A 15 5.76 -5.36 19.60
C ALA A 15 4.62 -5.99 20.41
N ARG A 16 3.53 -5.24 20.64
CA ARG A 16 2.34 -5.76 21.34
C ARG A 16 1.71 -6.92 20.60
N TRP A 17 1.60 -6.81 19.28
CA TRP A 17 1.02 -7.87 18.46
C TRP A 17 1.87 -9.14 18.52
N LEU A 18 3.20 -9.03 18.39
CA LEU A 18 4.13 -10.16 18.51
C LEU A 18 4.02 -10.87 19.87
N ILE A 19 3.95 -10.10 20.97
CA ILE A 19 3.78 -10.67 22.32
C ILE A 19 2.42 -11.37 22.45
N GLY A 20 1.35 -10.74 21.98
CA GLY A 20 0.00 -11.33 22.06
C GLY A 20 -0.23 -12.50 21.10
N ASN A 21 0.56 -12.61 20.03
CA ASN A 21 0.31 -13.56 18.95
C ASN A 21 1.42 -14.58 18.70
N SER A 22 2.49 -14.62 19.49
CA SER A 22 3.52 -15.67 19.39
C SER A 22 3.15 -16.90 20.22
N GLY A 23 3.48 -18.09 19.70
CA GLY A 23 3.49 -19.35 20.47
C GLY A 23 4.83 -19.56 21.18
N ALA A 24 5.91 -18.99 20.65
CA ALA A 24 7.26 -19.03 21.23
C ALA A 24 7.89 -17.63 21.22
N ILE A 25 7.61 -16.82 22.26
CA ILE A 25 8.11 -15.43 22.33
C ILE A 25 9.65 -15.33 22.36
N GLY A 26 10.33 -16.37 22.85
CA GLY A 26 11.80 -16.45 22.85
C GLY A 26 12.39 -16.42 21.44
N ASP A 27 11.78 -17.15 20.50
CA ASP A 27 12.25 -17.21 19.11
C ASP A 27 12.03 -15.88 18.37
N VAL A 28 10.91 -15.21 18.68
CA VAL A 28 10.63 -13.86 18.19
C VAL A 28 11.73 -12.90 18.63
N VAL A 29 12.00 -12.79 19.93
CA VAL A 29 13.02 -11.87 20.46
C VAL A 29 14.39 -12.18 19.87
N LYS A 30 14.75 -13.46 19.80
CA LYS A 30 16.01 -13.90 19.21
C LYS A 30 16.12 -13.43 17.76
N SER A 31 15.09 -13.66 16.93
CA SER A 31 15.11 -13.26 15.52
C SER A 31 15.32 -11.75 15.32
N VAL A 32 14.68 -10.91 16.15
CA VAL A 32 14.80 -9.45 16.08
C VAL A 32 16.21 -9.02 16.51
N ARG A 33 16.72 -9.56 17.63
CA ARG A 33 18.04 -9.20 18.17
C ARG A 33 19.17 -9.62 17.24
N ASP A 34 19.08 -10.78 16.62
CA ASP A 34 20.09 -11.25 15.66
C ASP A 34 20.23 -10.24 14.52
N VAL A 35 19.12 -9.72 13.98
CA VAL A 35 19.14 -8.68 12.95
C VAL A 35 19.88 -7.44 13.43
N THR A 36 19.71 -7.02 14.68
CA THR A 36 20.41 -5.84 15.21
C THR A 36 21.93 -6.03 15.33
N GLY A 37 22.45 -7.25 15.24
CA GLY A 37 23.86 -7.53 15.50
C GLY A 37 24.26 -7.28 16.95
N LEU A 38 23.26 -7.13 17.84
CA LEU A 38 23.46 -7.45 19.24
C LEU A 38 23.69 -8.96 19.24
N GLU A 39 24.96 -9.37 19.23
CA GLU A 39 25.32 -10.64 19.87
C GLU A 39 24.55 -10.66 21.20
N ALA A 40 24.01 -11.81 21.58
CA ALA A 40 23.52 -12.01 22.94
C ALA A 40 24.63 -11.48 23.86
N PHE A 41 24.48 -10.24 24.35
CA PHE A 41 25.36 -9.71 25.35
C PHE A 41 25.06 -10.60 26.54
N GLU A 42 25.97 -11.55 26.75
CA GLU A 42 26.47 -11.89 28.07
C GLU A 42 26.84 -10.57 28.76
N ASP A 43 25.84 -9.78 29.15
CA ASP A 43 25.98 -8.99 30.36
C ASP A 43 25.97 -10.05 31.46
N GLU A 44 27.17 -10.44 31.89
CA GLU A 44 27.43 -11.37 33.00
C GLU A 44 26.83 -10.88 34.33
N ASP A 45 26.17 -9.74 34.37
CA ASP A 45 25.37 -9.28 35.49
C ASP A 45 23.89 -9.21 35.09
N GLU A 46 23.14 -10.25 35.47
CA GLU A 46 21.65 -10.34 35.54
C GLU A 46 20.88 -11.15 34.47
N PHE A 47 21.50 -12.13 33.79
CA PHE A 47 20.74 -13.18 33.10
C PHE A 47 21.15 -14.59 33.56
N SER A 48 20.39 -15.16 34.50
CA SER A 48 20.47 -16.58 34.81
C SER A 48 19.87 -17.41 33.67
N ILE A 49 20.72 -17.87 32.75
CA ILE A 49 20.39 -19.01 31.89
C ILE A 49 20.66 -20.27 32.73
N VAL A 50 19.66 -20.71 33.47
CA VAL A 50 19.63 -22.06 34.03
C VAL A 50 18.79 -22.92 33.08
N PRO A 51 19.33 -24.01 32.51
CA PRO A 51 18.54 -24.96 31.73
C PRO A 51 17.71 -25.80 32.72
N ASN A 52 16.51 -25.33 33.05
CA ASN A 52 15.52 -26.11 33.79
C ASN A 52 14.24 -26.20 32.92
N PRO A 53 13.81 -27.40 32.49
CA PRO A 53 12.77 -27.60 31.49
C PRO A 53 11.33 -27.20 31.90
N ASP A 54 11.15 -26.60 33.09
CA ASP A 54 9.84 -26.23 33.64
C ASP A 54 9.63 -24.71 33.81
N ILE A 55 10.49 -23.85 33.25
CA ILE A 55 10.44 -22.39 33.51
C ILE A 55 10.09 -21.60 32.24
N PHE A 56 8.91 -21.00 32.31
CA PHE A 56 8.32 -20.05 31.37
C PHE A 56 9.34 -19.02 30.82
N ALA A 57 9.11 -18.65 29.56
CA ALA A 57 9.84 -17.65 28.79
C ALA A 57 10.35 -16.45 29.60
N PRO A 58 11.53 -15.89 29.28
CA PRO A 58 12.00 -14.65 29.89
C PRO A 58 10.89 -13.58 29.81
N SER A 59 10.73 -12.75 30.84
CA SER A 59 9.72 -11.70 30.85
C SER A 59 10.04 -10.64 29.78
N VAL A 60 9.62 -10.89 28.54
CA VAL A 60 9.79 -9.96 27.43
C VAL A 60 8.82 -8.81 27.63
N SER A 61 9.34 -7.66 28.03
CA SER A 61 8.52 -6.45 28.10
C SER A 61 8.25 -5.92 26.69
N VAL A 62 7.09 -5.28 26.51
CA VAL A 62 6.75 -4.57 25.27
C VAL A 62 7.84 -3.52 24.96
N ILE A 63 8.32 -2.80 25.98
CA ILE A 63 9.31 -1.73 25.86
C ILE A 63 10.64 -2.24 25.31
N SER A 64 11.12 -3.39 25.81
CA SER A 64 12.37 -3.99 25.33
C SER A 64 12.27 -4.46 23.88
N LEU A 65 11.16 -5.11 23.52
CA LEU A 65 10.94 -5.57 22.15
C LEU A 65 10.77 -4.40 21.17
N GLU A 66 10.10 -3.32 21.59
CA GLU A 66 10.02 -2.08 20.80
C GLU A 66 11.40 -1.50 20.48
N LYS A 67 12.31 -1.44 21.47
CA LYS A 67 13.67 -0.94 21.27
C LYS A 67 14.44 -1.80 20.26
N ASP A 68 14.30 -3.11 20.36
CA ASP A 68 14.96 -4.07 19.47
C ASP A 68 14.41 -3.98 18.04
N LEU A 69 13.09 -3.88 17.87
CA LEU A 69 12.45 -3.68 16.57
C LEU A 69 12.86 -2.36 15.91
N ARG A 70 13.01 -1.27 16.68
CA ARG A 70 13.52 0.01 16.15
C ARG A 70 14.93 -0.12 15.61
N LYS A 71 15.83 -0.76 16.36
CA LYS A 71 17.21 -1.04 15.91
C LYS A 71 17.22 -1.91 14.66
N ALA A 72 16.35 -2.93 14.61
CA ALA A 72 16.25 -3.82 13.45
C ALA A 72 15.80 -3.02 12.22
N ASN A 73 14.81 -2.13 12.35
CA ASN A 73 14.39 -1.23 11.28
C ASN A 73 15.53 -0.34 10.78
N THR A 74 16.33 0.25 11.68
CA THR A 74 17.49 1.06 11.27
C THR A 74 18.49 0.26 10.45
N LYS A 75 18.72 -1.02 10.80
CA LYS A 75 19.61 -1.89 10.03
C LYS A 75 19.02 -2.27 8.66
N LEU A 76 17.75 -2.69 8.61
CA LEU A 76 17.07 -2.99 7.35
C LEU A 76 17.06 -1.79 6.40
N ASP A 77 16.82 -0.58 6.94
CA ASP A 77 16.85 0.67 6.21
C ASP A 77 18.23 0.97 5.59
N ALA A 78 19.29 0.83 6.38
CA ALA A 78 20.66 1.01 5.89
C ALA A 78 20.99 0.04 4.74
N GLU A 79 20.57 -1.21 4.88
CA GLU A 79 20.78 -2.24 3.86
C GLU A 79 19.95 -1.99 2.58
N ALA A 80 18.72 -1.50 2.73
CA ALA A 80 17.85 -1.15 1.60
C ALA A 80 18.42 0.03 0.81
N LYS A 81 19.03 1.00 1.51
CA LYS A 81 19.71 2.13 0.87
C LYS A 81 20.91 1.70 0.03
N ILE A 82 21.73 0.76 0.53
CA ILE A 82 22.95 0.30 -0.15
C ILE A 82 22.64 -0.40 -1.48
N GLY A 83 21.58 -1.21 -1.51
CA GLY A 83 21.22 -1.99 -2.71
C GLY A 83 20.52 -1.18 -3.80
N LEU A 84 19.99 -0.01 -3.47
CA LEU A 84 19.21 0.80 -4.39
C LEU A 84 20.09 1.51 -5.41
N LYS A 85 20.00 1.09 -6.67
CA LYS A 85 20.69 1.72 -7.80
C LYS A 85 19.70 2.58 -8.61
N PRO A 86 19.76 3.93 -8.53
CA PRO A 86 18.95 4.76 -9.41
C PRO A 86 19.32 4.53 -10.88
N PRO A 87 18.38 4.65 -11.81
CA PRO A 87 18.70 4.71 -13.22
C PRO A 87 19.62 5.92 -13.50
N LYS A 88 20.39 5.86 -14.59
CA LYS A 88 21.22 7.00 -14.99
C LYS A 88 20.32 8.21 -15.22
N GLN A 89 20.75 9.36 -14.69
CA GLN A 89 20.02 10.61 -14.84
C GLN A 89 20.28 11.13 -16.26
N ASP A 90 19.22 11.18 -17.07
CA ASP A 90 19.22 11.85 -18.38
C ASP A 90 18.55 13.22 -18.23
N GLU A 91 18.81 14.15 -19.16
CA GLU A 91 18.32 15.54 -19.09
C GLU A 91 16.79 15.64 -18.96
N ASP A 92 16.06 14.70 -19.57
CA ASP A 92 14.59 14.68 -19.62
C ASP A 92 13.92 13.83 -18.52
N ARG A 93 14.67 13.42 -17.49
CA ARG A 93 14.17 12.49 -16.47
C ARG A 93 14.30 13.01 -15.04
N GLU A 94 13.17 13.14 -14.37
CA GLU A 94 13.14 13.39 -12.94
C GLU A 94 13.23 12.06 -12.18
N THR A 95 14.30 11.89 -11.38
CA THR A 95 14.46 10.72 -10.51
C THR A 95 14.23 11.09 -9.06
N LYS A 96 13.22 10.47 -8.44
CA LYS A 96 12.87 10.69 -7.04
C LYS A 96 13.04 9.41 -6.23
N SER A 97 13.85 9.51 -5.19
CA SER A 97 14.03 8.47 -4.17
C SER A 97 13.01 8.58 -3.06
N THR A 98 12.55 7.45 -2.58
CA THR A 98 11.62 7.32 -1.46
C THR A 98 12.02 6.14 -0.60
N LYS A 99 11.90 6.35 0.70
CA LYS A 99 12.15 5.36 1.72
C LYS A 99 10.83 5.03 2.42
N VAL A 100 10.64 3.75 2.73
CA VAL A 100 9.47 3.22 3.43
C VAL A 100 9.96 2.36 4.58
N ASP A 101 9.64 2.83 5.79
CA ASP A 101 10.07 2.23 7.05
C ASP A 101 8.95 1.48 7.74
N ASN A 102 9.36 0.62 8.69
CA ASN A 102 8.48 -0.07 9.63
C ASN A 102 7.43 -0.92 8.90
N LEU A 103 7.82 -1.58 7.81
CA LEU A 103 6.94 -2.54 7.15
C LEU A 103 6.90 -3.82 7.97
N PHE A 104 5.70 -4.29 8.24
CA PHE A 104 5.44 -5.46 9.03
C PHE A 104 4.24 -6.18 8.43
N TRP A 105 4.44 -7.41 7.96
CA TRP A 105 3.41 -8.22 7.31
C TRP A 105 3.16 -9.49 8.08
N THR A 106 1.93 -9.67 8.55
CA THR A 106 1.54 -10.76 9.45
C THR A 106 1.39 -12.10 8.73
N ALA A 107 1.00 -12.06 7.45
CA ALA A 107 0.92 -13.23 6.58
C ALA A 107 1.52 -12.91 5.20
N PRO A 108 2.85 -13.01 5.03
CA PRO A 108 3.50 -12.85 3.74
C PRO A 108 3.29 -14.14 2.94
N SER A 109 2.20 -14.26 2.17
CA SER A 109 1.86 -15.56 1.56
C SER A 109 2.54 -15.82 0.21
N HIS A 110 2.75 -17.10 -0.06
CA HIS A 110 2.90 -17.76 -1.37
C HIS A 110 2.27 -19.16 -1.26
N PRO A 111 1.43 -19.64 -2.20
CA PRO A 111 1.12 -21.07 -2.31
C PRO A 111 2.08 -21.76 -3.29
N VAL A 112 2.47 -22.99 -2.94
CA VAL A 112 3.40 -23.91 -3.63
C VAL A 112 3.14 -24.01 -5.15
N GLY A 113 4.19 -23.85 -5.98
CA GLY A 113 4.22 -24.42 -7.34
C GLY A 113 4.27 -23.49 -8.56
N SER A 114 4.28 -22.15 -8.44
CA SER A 114 4.48 -21.24 -9.58
C SER A 114 5.83 -20.52 -9.51
N HIS A 115 6.50 -20.36 -10.65
CA HIS A 115 7.85 -19.76 -10.75
C HIS A 115 7.90 -18.29 -10.31
N ASN A 116 6.76 -17.61 -10.19
CA ASN A 116 6.61 -16.26 -9.65
C ASN A 116 5.55 -16.32 -8.53
N GLY A 117 5.91 -15.96 -7.30
CA GLY A 117 4.99 -16.09 -6.17
C GLY A 117 3.79 -15.18 -6.18
N THR A 118 2.70 -15.63 -5.56
CA THR A 118 1.47 -14.83 -5.41
C THR A 118 1.47 -14.15 -4.05
N PRO A 119 1.53 -12.81 -3.98
CA PRO A 119 1.55 -12.08 -2.72
C PRO A 119 0.23 -12.23 -1.96
N SER A 120 0.26 -12.04 -0.64
CA SER A 120 -0.98 -11.94 0.14
C SER A 120 -1.75 -10.68 -0.21
N ALA A 121 -3.07 -10.71 0.01
CA ALA A 121 -3.94 -9.55 -0.17
C ALA A 121 -3.50 -8.36 0.73
N GLU A 122 -3.03 -8.65 1.94
CA GLU A 122 -2.43 -7.68 2.87
C GLU A 122 -1.23 -6.97 2.22
N MET A 123 -0.22 -7.73 1.78
CA MET A 123 1.00 -7.17 1.21
C MET A 123 0.70 -6.34 -0.04
N TYR A 124 -0.17 -6.85 -0.90
CA TYR A 124 -0.60 -6.15 -2.12
C TYR A 124 -1.24 -4.79 -1.79
N ARG A 125 -2.23 -4.77 -0.90
CA ARG A 125 -2.95 -3.54 -0.52
C ARG A 125 -2.01 -2.51 0.06
N ASP A 126 -1.11 -2.95 0.93
CA ASP A 126 -0.16 -2.07 1.60
C ASP A 126 0.80 -1.42 0.60
N LEU A 127 1.36 -2.21 -0.33
CA LEU A 127 2.21 -1.68 -1.40
C LEU A 127 1.44 -0.73 -2.32
N ALA A 128 0.20 -1.03 -2.67
CA ALA A 128 -0.63 -0.14 -3.49
C ALA A 128 -0.87 1.22 -2.82
N LEU A 129 -1.16 1.23 -1.52
CA LEU A 129 -1.33 2.46 -0.74
C LEU A 129 -0.03 3.24 -0.59
N ILE A 130 1.08 2.56 -0.28
CA ILE A 130 2.42 3.17 -0.17
C ILE A 130 2.81 3.83 -1.49
N LEU A 131 2.66 3.13 -2.62
CA LEU A 131 2.96 3.69 -3.94
C LEU A 131 2.16 4.96 -4.18
N ARG A 132 0.85 4.96 -3.89
CA ARG A 132 0.00 6.14 -4.05
C ARG A 132 0.43 7.29 -3.16
N GLU A 133 0.65 7.06 -1.87
CA GLU A 133 1.04 8.10 -0.92
C GLU A 133 2.36 8.76 -1.31
N LYS A 134 3.27 7.98 -1.91
CA LYS A 134 4.58 8.45 -2.36
C LYS A 134 4.57 8.95 -3.82
N GLY A 135 3.40 8.97 -4.45
CA GLY A 135 3.16 9.46 -5.82
C GLY A 135 3.81 8.60 -6.90
N PHE A 136 4.02 7.32 -6.66
CA PHE A 136 4.47 6.38 -7.69
C PHE A 136 3.30 6.00 -8.60
N PRO A 137 3.55 5.80 -9.90
CA PRO A 137 2.55 5.24 -10.79
C PRO A 137 2.10 3.86 -10.28
N LEU A 138 0.78 3.65 -10.22
CA LEU A 138 0.20 2.38 -9.77
C LEU A 138 0.04 1.36 -10.90
N PHE A 139 0.01 1.85 -12.14
CA PHE A 139 -0.05 1.03 -13.34
C PHE A 139 0.57 1.76 -14.53
N PHE A 140 0.98 1.02 -15.56
CA PHE A 140 1.37 1.53 -16.87
C PHE A 140 1.34 0.39 -17.89
N LYS A 141 1.68 0.67 -19.15
CA LYS A 141 1.74 -0.35 -20.20
C LYS A 141 3.17 -0.83 -20.43
N GLU A 142 3.33 -2.15 -20.55
CA GLU A 142 4.56 -2.80 -21.00
C GLU A 142 4.71 -2.67 -22.53
N LYS A 143 5.84 -3.13 -23.08
CA LYS A 143 6.18 -3.00 -24.52
C LYS A 143 5.18 -3.73 -25.43
N ASN A 144 4.58 -4.81 -24.94
CA ASN A 144 3.52 -5.57 -25.60
C ASN A 144 2.14 -4.89 -25.53
N GLY A 145 2.02 -3.77 -24.80
CA GLY A 145 0.76 -3.07 -24.57
C GLY A 145 -0.04 -3.57 -23.37
N ASP A 146 0.42 -4.61 -22.68
CA ASP A 146 -0.26 -5.16 -21.51
C ASP A 146 -0.19 -4.21 -20.32
N ALA A 147 -1.28 -4.15 -19.55
CA ALA A 147 -1.34 -3.34 -18.34
C ALA A 147 -0.57 -4.02 -17.20
N VAL A 148 0.39 -3.29 -16.65
CA VAL A 148 1.16 -3.67 -15.48
C VAL A 148 0.48 -3.11 -14.23
N ASP A 149 0.24 -3.96 -13.24
CA ASP A 149 -0.06 -3.53 -11.88
C ASP A 149 1.25 -3.46 -11.09
N VAL A 150 1.68 -2.25 -10.74
CA VAL A 150 3.00 -2.02 -10.13
C VAL A 150 3.07 -2.63 -8.73
N ALA A 151 2.00 -2.54 -7.93
CA ALA A 151 1.96 -3.12 -6.59
C ALA A 151 2.08 -4.65 -6.68
N TYR A 152 1.37 -5.27 -7.63
CA TYR A 152 1.44 -6.71 -7.85
C TYR A 152 2.84 -7.14 -8.33
N ARG A 153 3.42 -6.46 -9.32
CA ARG A 153 4.77 -6.77 -9.82
C ARG A 153 5.85 -6.60 -8.76
N LEU A 154 5.78 -5.55 -7.94
CA LEU A 154 6.71 -5.36 -6.83
C LEU A 154 6.59 -6.50 -5.83
N ALA A 155 5.36 -6.84 -5.44
CA ALA A 155 5.10 -7.92 -4.50
C ALA A 155 5.55 -9.27 -5.07
N GLN A 156 5.25 -9.57 -6.35
CA GLN A 156 5.77 -10.75 -7.05
C GLN A 156 7.30 -10.76 -7.10
N GLY A 157 7.95 -9.61 -7.31
CA GLY A 157 9.40 -9.50 -7.34
C GLY A 157 10.09 -9.91 -6.03
N ILE A 158 9.39 -9.77 -4.88
CA ILE A 158 9.83 -10.29 -3.59
C ILE A 158 9.88 -11.83 -3.59
N PHE A 159 9.08 -12.49 -4.42
CA PHE A 159 8.98 -13.95 -4.49
C PHE A 159 9.65 -14.56 -5.74
N ALA A 160 9.71 -13.85 -6.87
CA ALA A 160 10.11 -14.38 -8.19
C ALA A 160 11.63 -14.61 -8.36
N ASN A 161 12.47 -13.94 -7.55
CA ASN A 161 13.92 -14.16 -7.53
C ASN A 161 14.36 -15.01 -6.33
N ALA A 162 13.43 -15.68 -5.65
CA ALA A 162 13.74 -16.69 -4.66
C ALA A 162 14.18 -17.97 -5.38
N ASN A 163 15.37 -17.95 -6.01
CA ASN A 163 16.08 -19.16 -6.48
C ASN A 163 16.59 -19.94 -5.25
N GLU A 164 15.68 -20.29 -4.34
CA GLU A 164 15.86 -20.71 -2.92
C GLU A 164 16.86 -19.91 -2.05
N LYS A 165 17.59 -18.96 -2.62
CA LYS A 165 18.77 -18.34 -2.06
C LYS A 165 18.83 -16.91 -2.58
N GLY A 166 18.04 -16.04 -1.95
CA GLY A 166 18.34 -14.60 -1.98
C GLY A 166 19.75 -14.39 -1.44
N ILE A 167 20.41 -13.29 -1.81
CA ILE A 167 21.67 -12.85 -1.19
C ILE A 167 21.37 -12.62 0.29
N ALA A 168 21.51 -13.67 1.07
CA ALA A 168 21.31 -13.64 2.48
C ALA A 168 22.63 -13.23 3.10
N ILE A 169 22.68 -12.06 3.74
CA ILE A 169 23.80 -11.79 4.62
C ILE A 169 23.73 -12.83 5.74
N HIS A 170 24.82 -13.59 5.90
CA HIS A 170 25.05 -14.41 7.07
C HIS A 170 25.31 -13.46 8.25
N ILE A 171 24.27 -13.23 9.04
CA ILE A 171 24.49 -12.98 10.46
C ILE A 171 24.75 -14.38 11.03
N LYS A 172 25.83 -14.58 11.79
CA LYS A 172 26.25 -15.88 12.35
C LYS A 172 25.04 -16.76 12.75
N ASP A 173 25.12 -18.06 12.49
CA ASP A 173 24.12 -19.09 12.88
C ASP A 173 22.79 -19.15 12.09
N GLY A 174 22.87 -19.21 10.75
CA GLY A 174 21.77 -19.76 9.93
C GLY A 174 20.55 -18.87 9.74
N ARG A 175 20.68 -17.54 9.85
CA ARG A 175 19.58 -16.58 9.63
C ARG A 175 19.93 -15.53 8.58
N HIS A 176 18.92 -15.12 7.81
CA HIS A 176 19.09 -14.47 6.51
C HIS A 176 18.30 -13.15 6.44
N ILE A 177 18.99 -12.01 6.40
CA ILE A 177 18.40 -10.78 5.84
C ILE A 177 18.38 -10.96 4.32
N HIS A 178 17.19 -10.99 3.74
CA HIS A 178 16.99 -11.12 2.30
C HIS A 178 17.02 -9.75 1.66
N LYS A 179 17.77 -9.63 0.56
CA LYS A 179 17.87 -8.42 -0.25
C LYS A 179 17.45 -8.74 -1.68
N LEU A 180 16.42 -8.06 -2.17
CA LEU A 180 15.86 -8.30 -3.49
C LEU A 180 15.72 -6.97 -4.25
N PRO A 181 16.59 -6.69 -5.23
CA PRO A 181 16.37 -5.60 -6.15
C PRO A 181 15.25 -5.99 -7.12
N VAL A 182 14.32 -5.08 -7.37
CA VAL A 182 13.27 -5.24 -8.38
C VAL A 182 13.23 -4.00 -9.25
N THR A 183 13.29 -4.19 -10.56
CA THR A 183 13.17 -3.13 -11.56
C THR A 183 11.93 -3.38 -12.39
N ILE A 184 11.09 -2.36 -12.54
CA ILE A 184 9.88 -2.38 -13.37
C ILE A 184 9.95 -1.19 -14.32
N GLU A 185 9.78 -1.42 -15.62
CA GLU A 185 9.88 -0.38 -16.65
C GLU A 185 8.65 -0.39 -17.54
N SER A 186 8.18 0.79 -17.96
CA SER A 186 7.20 0.91 -19.04
C SER A 186 7.82 0.47 -20.38
N GLY A 187 6.98 0.13 -21.35
CA GLY A 187 7.44 -0.40 -22.64
C GLY A 187 8.38 0.53 -23.43
N ASP A 188 8.15 1.83 -23.32
CA ASP A 188 8.93 2.94 -23.87
C ASP A 188 10.02 3.45 -22.92
N LYS A 189 10.12 2.86 -21.72
CA LYS A 189 11.00 3.28 -20.62
C LYS A 189 10.77 4.71 -20.12
N SER A 190 9.64 5.33 -20.42
CA SER A 190 9.29 6.66 -19.91
C SER A 190 9.01 6.64 -18.40
N CYS A 191 8.71 5.47 -17.83
CA CYS A 191 8.65 5.20 -16.41
C CYS A 191 9.60 4.06 -16.04
N ILE A 192 10.49 4.28 -15.08
CA ILE A 192 11.35 3.26 -14.48
C ILE A 192 11.19 3.31 -12.96
N ILE A 193 10.86 2.19 -12.35
CA ILE A 193 10.76 2.02 -10.91
C ILE A 193 11.81 0.99 -10.48
N ASN A 194 12.82 1.44 -9.75
CA ASN A 194 13.82 0.58 -9.12
C ASN A 194 13.53 0.50 -7.64
N THR A 195 13.58 -0.70 -7.08
CA THR A 195 13.35 -0.92 -5.66
C THR A 195 14.40 -1.85 -5.07
N GLN A 196 14.64 -1.69 -3.79
CA GLN A 196 15.41 -2.59 -2.98
C GLN A 196 14.54 -3.01 -1.80
N HIS A 197 14.05 -4.25 -1.87
CA HIS A 197 13.36 -4.89 -0.75
C HIS A 197 14.39 -5.50 0.18
N VAL A 198 14.25 -5.25 1.48
CA VAL A 198 15.04 -5.89 2.52
C VAL A 198 14.12 -6.40 3.61
N TYR A 199 14.20 -7.68 3.95
CA TYR A 199 13.35 -8.27 4.98
C TYR A 199 14.02 -9.42 5.70
N TYR A 200 13.47 -9.79 6.85
CA TYR A 200 13.78 -11.03 7.54
C TYR A 200 12.50 -11.64 8.12
N LYS A 201 12.56 -12.94 8.38
CA LYS A 201 11.46 -13.71 8.94
C LYS A 201 11.53 -13.73 10.47
N ILE A 202 10.38 -13.57 11.10
CA ILE A 202 10.13 -13.70 12.53
C ILE A 202 9.28 -14.97 12.71
N PRO A 203 9.85 -16.07 13.25
CA PRO A 203 9.10 -17.29 13.48
C PRO A 203 8.11 -17.08 14.62
N MET A 204 6.83 -17.41 14.38
CA MET A 204 5.76 -17.17 15.35
C MET A 204 5.49 -18.38 16.25
N GLY A 205 5.94 -19.58 15.86
CA GLY A 205 5.83 -20.80 16.68
C GLY A 205 4.39 -21.27 16.93
N LYS A 206 3.45 -20.91 16.04
CA LYS A 206 2.04 -21.32 16.10
C LYS A 206 1.69 -22.25 14.94
N THR A 207 0.75 -23.17 15.15
CA THR A 207 0.03 -23.88 14.08
C THR A 207 -0.86 -22.88 13.32
N GLY A 208 -0.55 -22.59 12.06
CA GLY A 208 -1.38 -21.78 11.15
C GLY A 208 -0.63 -20.66 10.43
N THR A 209 0.03 -19.76 11.16
CA THR A 209 0.93 -18.73 10.61
C THR A 209 2.34 -19.00 11.13
N GLU A 210 3.18 -19.63 10.31
CA GLU A 210 4.52 -20.04 10.73
C GLU A 210 5.46 -18.85 10.89
N ASP A 211 5.36 -17.87 9.98
CA ASP A 211 6.27 -16.72 9.88
C ASP A 211 5.53 -15.38 9.72
N THR A 212 6.13 -14.34 10.29
CA THR A 212 5.78 -12.93 10.08
C THR A 212 7.02 -12.18 9.58
N TRP A 213 6.89 -11.18 8.71
CA TRP A 213 8.05 -10.47 8.16
C TRP A 213 8.13 -9.02 8.64
N GLN A 214 9.33 -8.62 9.06
CA GLN A 214 9.68 -7.21 9.19
C GLN A 214 10.56 -6.81 8.01
N ALA A 215 10.26 -5.67 7.39
CA ALA A 215 10.86 -5.25 6.14
C ALA A 215 11.16 -3.74 6.10
N ALA A 216 12.05 -3.38 5.19
CA ALA A 216 12.30 -2.03 4.72
C ALA A 216 12.27 -2.04 3.19
N LEU A 217 11.77 -0.94 2.61
CA LEU A 217 11.66 -0.79 1.17
C LEU A 217 12.19 0.58 0.76
N HIS A 218 13.19 0.57 -0.11
CA HIS A 218 13.66 1.78 -0.79
C HIS A 218 13.25 1.72 -2.24
N MET A 219 12.79 2.84 -2.79
CA MET A 219 12.29 2.92 -4.15
C MET A 219 12.77 4.19 -4.80
N ASN A 220 13.11 4.10 -6.08
CA ASN A 220 13.34 5.22 -6.98
C ASN A 220 12.34 5.13 -8.11
N LYS A 221 11.67 6.24 -8.42
CA LYS A 221 10.97 6.40 -9.70
C LYS A 221 11.76 7.37 -10.56
N SER A 222 11.87 7.06 -11.84
CA SER A 222 12.40 7.94 -12.86
C SER A 222 11.34 8.08 -13.93
N LEU A 223 10.86 9.30 -14.13
CA LEU A 223 9.75 9.60 -15.04
C LEU A 223 10.20 10.66 -16.04
N THR A 224 9.76 10.54 -17.29
CA THR A 224 9.76 11.66 -18.23
C THR A 224 8.61 12.61 -17.91
N ASP A 225 8.74 13.87 -18.31
CA ASP A 225 7.69 14.88 -18.11
C ASP A 225 6.38 14.51 -18.82
N ASP A 226 6.46 13.99 -20.04
CA ASP A 226 5.30 13.55 -20.82
C ASP A 226 4.54 12.42 -20.12
N PHE A 227 5.25 11.44 -19.58
CA PHE A 227 4.63 10.34 -18.84
C PHE A 227 3.96 10.86 -17.56
N ARG A 228 4.61 11.77 -16.83
CA ARG A 228 4.04 12.37 -15.62
C ARG A 228 2.72 13.07 -15.93
N GLN A 229 2.71 13.94 -16.95
CA GLN A 229 1.50 14.68 -17.34
C GLN A 229 0.38 13.73 -17.81
N GLN A 230 0.70 12.74 -18.63
CA GLN A 230 -0.29 11.76 -19.08
C GLN A 230 -0.85 10.96 -17.90
N TYR A 231 -0.01 10.52 -16.98
CA TYR A 231 -0.45 9.77 -15.81
C TYR A 231 -1.36 10.60 -14.90
N GLU A 232 -1.05 11.88 -14.68
CA GLU A 232 -1.91 12.81 -13.94
C GLU A 232 -3.28 12.98 -14.60
N LEU A 233 -3.32 13.14 -15.93
CA LEU A 233 -4.56 13.20 -16.68
C LEU A 233 -5.36 11.90 -16.53
N GLU A 234 -4.70 10.73 -16.64
CA GLU A 234 -5.36 9.44 -16.44
C GLU A 234 -5.91 9.25 -15.02
N GLN A 235 -5.23 9.77 -13.99
CA GLN A 235 -5.74 9.73 -12.61
C GLN A 235 -6.93 10.67 -12.40
N ALA A 236 -6.86 11.90 -12.93
CA ALA A 236 -7.96 12.86 -12.87
C ALA A 236 -9.22 12.31 -13.54
N ASP A 237 -9.04 11.53 -14.60
CA ASP A 237 -10.11 10.86 -15.33
C ASP A 237 -10.87 9.84 -14.45
N LEU A 238 -10.25 9.25 -13.43
CA LEU A 238 -10.92 8.26 -12.55
C LEU A 238 -11.96 8.87 -11.60
N VAL A 239 -12.02 10.20 -11.50
CA VAL A 239 -13.05 10.90 -10.74
C VAL A 239 -14.31 11.03 -11.59
N PHE A 240 -15.43 10.53 -11.09
CA PHE A 240 -16.73 10.81 -11.69
C PHE A 240 -17.54 11.76 -10.80
N LEU A 241 -18.15 12.73 -11.47
CA LEU A 241 -19.07 13.71 -10.91
C LEU A 241 -20.37 13.60 -11.68
N SER A 242 -21.47 13.39 -10.95
CA SER A 242 -22.78 13.32 -11.59
C SER A 242 -23.27 14.69 -12.05
N ASN A 243 -23.81 14.71 -13.27
CA ASN A 243 -24.51 15.86 -13.83
C ASN A 243 -26.04 15.79 -13.62
N LYS A 244 -26.54 14.74 -12.94
CA LYS A 244 -27.96 14.63 -12.59
C LYS A 244 -28.32 15.62 -11.47
N LYS A 245 -29.60 15.98 -11.41
CA LYS A 245 -30.13 16.74 -10.28
C LYS A 245 -30.31 15.81 -9.07
N PRO A 246 -29.95 16.25 -7.85
CA PRO A 246 -30.18 15.45 -6.67
C PRO A 246 -31.68 15.25 -6.43
N PRO A 247 -32.10 14.14 -5.79
CA PRO A 247 -33.47 13.99 -5.31
C PRO A 247 -33.77 15.05 -4.25
N THR A 248 -35.00 15.55 -4.21
CA THR A 248 -35.50 16.48 -3.19
C THR A 248 -36.40 15.77 -2.19
N GLY A 249 -36.51 16.33 -0.98
CA GLY A 249 -37.33 15.77 0.10
C GLY A 249 -36.55 14.82 1.02
N PRO A 250 -37.23 13.85 1.67
CA PRO A 250 -36.57 12.93 2.58
C PRO A 250 -35.59 11.98 1.88
N VAL A 251 -34.30 12.04 2.27
CA VAL A 251 -33.21 11.28 1.64
C VAL A 251 -32.26 10.66 2.66
N TRP A 252 -31.59 9.61 2.21
CA TRP A 252 -30.35 9.10 2.80
C TRP A 252 -29.15 9.65 2.02
N ILE A 253 -28.16 10.13 2.76
CA ILE A 253 -26.85 10.53 2.24
C ILE A 253 -25.84 9.53 2.79
N LEU A 254 -25.23 8.76 1.89
CA LEU A 254 -24.36 7.65 2.20
C LEU A 254 -22.95 7.93 1.69
N THR A 255 -21.95 7.61 2.51
CA THR A 255 -20.56 7.45 2.05
C THR A 255 -20.26 5.96 2.06
N CYS A 256 -20.09 5.39 0.87
CA CYS A 256 -19.79 3.99 0.65
C CYS A 256 -18.33 3.85 0.25
N GLU A 257 -17.71 2.78 0.72
CA GLU A 257 -16.33 2.42 0.49
C GLU A 257 -16.31 1.05 -0.19
N VAL A 258 -15.62 0.95 -1.33
CA VAL A 258 -15.48 -0.29 -2.09
C VAL A 258 -14.02 -0.67 -2.11
N ASN A 259 -13.70 -1.79 -1.48
CA ASN A 259 -12.37 -2.36 -1.46
C ASN A 259 -12.20 -3.31 -2.64
N TRP A 260 -11.52 -2.84 -3.67
CA TRP A 260 -11.17 -3.66 -4.82
C TRP A 260 -9.97 -4.55 -4.50
N ARG A 261 -9.99 -5.75 -5.08
CA ARG A 261 -8.87 -6.68 -4.90
C ARG A 261 -7.59 -6.22 -5.57
N THR A 262 -7.70 -5.48 -6.69
CA THR A 262 -6.56 -4.90 -7.40
C THR A 262 -6.84 -3.46 -7.84
N VAL A 263 -5.78 -2.67 -8.00
CA VAL A 263 -5.79 -1.32 -8.57
C VAL A 263 -6.34 -1.35 -9.99
N LEU A 264 -6.01 -2.36 -10.79
CA LEU A 264 -6.55 -2.46 -12.16
C LEU A 264 -8.07 -2.70 -12.16
N LYS A 265 -8.59 -3.54 -11.25
CA LYS A 265 -10.05 -3.72 -11.07
C LYS A 265 -10.70 -2.40 -10.64
N ALA A 266 -10.09 -1.70 -9.68
CA ALA A 266 -10.54 -0.37 -9.28
C ALA A 266 -10.57 0.58 -10.48
N LYS A 267 -9.46 0.74 -11.21
CA LYS A 267 -9.33 1.61 -12.39
C LYS A 267 -10.47 1.38 -13.39
N ASN A 268 -10.73 0.12 -13.74
CA ASN A 268 -11.78 -0.24 -14.70
C ASN A 268 -13.18 0.12 -14.21
N ALA A 269 -13.42 0.03 -12.91
CA ALA A 269 -14.70 0.37 -12.31
C ALA A 269 -14.87 1.86 -11.98
N GLY A 270 -13.79 2.63 -11.85
CA GLY A 270 -13.81 4.00 -11.32
C GLY A 270 -14.80 4.92 -11.99
N LYS A 271 -14.74 4.98 -13.32
CA LYS A 271 -15.65 5.79 -14.11
C LYS A 271 -17.03 5.18 -14.32
N SER A 272 -17.14 3.87 -14.23
CA SER A 272 -18.32 3.12 -14.69
C SER A 272 -19.30 2.83 -13.56
N LEU A 273 -18.82 2.65 -12.32
CA LEU A 273 -19.65 2.24 -11.20
C LEU A 273 -20.68 3.33 -10.83
N GLY A 274 -20.26 4.59 -10.78
CA GLY A 274 -21.15 5.72 -10.50
C GLY A 274 -22.32 5.81 -11.50
N PRO A 275 -22.05 6.00 -12.80
CA PRO A 275 -23.10 6.02 -13.83
C PRO A 275 -24.01 4.80 -13.80
N LYS A 276 -23.46 3.60 -13.61
CA LYS A 276 -24.23 2.35 -13.58
C LYS A 276 -25.19 2.30 -12.40
N LEU A 277 -24.78 2.80 -11.23
CA LEU A 277 -25.68 2.93 -10.08
C LEU A 277 -26.79 3.95 -10.33
N GLU A 278 -26.50 5.02 -11.07
CA GLU A 278 -27.52 5.99 -11.45
C GLU A 278 -28.48 5.49 -12.53
N GLU A 279 -28.03 4.59 -13.41
CA GLU A 279 -28.82 3.99 -14.48
C GLU A 279 -29.68 2.82 -13.96
N ASP A 280 -29.06 1.83 -13.32
CA ASP A 280 -29.71 0.58 -12.91
C ASP A 280 -30.66 0.78 -11.73
N TYR A 281 -30.35 1.71 -10.82
CA TYR A 281 -31.07 1.86 -9.54
C TYR A 281 -31.65 3.26 -9.32
N GLY A 282 -31.43 4.21 -10.24
CA GLY A 282 -31.95 5.57 -10.13
C GLY A 282 -31.36 6.37 -8.97
N TYR A 283 -30.20 5.96 -8.44
CA TYR A 283 -29.51 6.71 -7.39
C TYR A 283 -28.95 8.02 -7.93
N TYR A 284 -28.73 8.99 -7.04
CA TYR A 284 -27.87 10.13 -7.34
C TYR A 284 -26.48 9.86 -6.78
N VAL A 285 -25.47 9.77 -7.65
CA VAL A 285 -24.08 9.52 -7.25
C VAL A 285 -23.27 10.80 -7.48
N PRO A 286 -23.33 11.78 -6.55
CA PRO A 286 -22.67 13.07 -6.74
C PRO A 286 -21.17 12.97 -6.99
N PHE A 287 -20.52 11.93 -6.47
CA PHE A 287 -19.08 11.79 -6.51
C PHE A 287 -18.66 10.33 -6.36
N THR A 288 -17.66 9.96 -7.16
CA THR A 288 -16.83 8.79 -6.91
C THR A 288 -15.37 9.16 -7.14
N ASN A 289 -14.49 8.59 -6.32
CA ASN A 289 -13.06 8.72 -6.47
C ASN A 289 -12.35 7.41 -6.14
N ILE A 290 -11.22 7.18 -6.79
CA ILE A 290 -10.37 6.02 -6.56
C ILE A 290 -9.09 6.43 -5.86
N GLU A 291 -8.76 5.62 -4.89
CA GLU A 291 -7.72 5.75 -3.92
C GLU A 291 -6.90 4.45 -3.91
N ALA A 292 -6.02 4.28 -4.90
CA ALA A 292 -5.34 3.02 -5.18
C ALA A 292 -6.33 1.88 -5.53
N ASN A 293 -6.49 0.89 -4.66
CA ASN A 293 -7.50 -0.16 -4.81
C ASN A 293 -8.77 0.11 -3.99
N HIS A 294 -8.88 1.27 -3.36
CA HIS A 294 -10.06 1.68 -2.59
C HIS A 294 -10.88 2.69 -3.41
N GLN A 295 -12.19 2.57 -3.44
CA GLN A 295 -13.06 3.54 -4.12
C GLN A 295 -14.08 4.10 -3.14
N ILE A 296 -14.16 5.42 -3.11
CA ILE A 296 -15.11 6.16 -2.28
C ILE A 296 -16.26 6.60 -3.18
N LEU A 297 -17.48 6.22 -2.83
CA LEU A 297 -18.71 6.68 -3.48
C LEU A 297 -19.54 7.47 -2.49
N LYS A 298 -20.01 8.65 -2.92
CA LYS A 298 -21.08 9.35 -2.22
C LYS A 298 -22.38 9.09 -2.97
N ILE A 299 -23.40 8.66 -2.26
CA ILE A 299 -24.70 8.32 -2.82
C ILE A 299 -25.79 9.06 -2.06
N VAL A 300 -26.72 9.65 -2.79
CA VAL A 300 -27.97 10.17 -2.23
C VAL A 300 -29.12 9.37 -2.80
N THR A 301 -29.96 8.84 -1.93
CA THR A 301 -31.14 8.05 -2.31
C THR A 301 -32.35 8.48 -1.51
N ARG A 302 -33.56 8.12 -1.96
CA ARG A 302 -34.80 8.46 -1.27
C ARG A 302 -34.93 7.68 0.05
N ALA A 303 -35.68 8.25 1.00
CA ALA A 303 -35.88 7.67 2.33
C ALA A 303 -36.41 6.22 2.34
N ASN A 304 -37.16 5.81 1.31
CA ASN A 304 -37.72 4.46 1.18
C ASN A 304 -36.68 3.42 0.74
N VAL A 305 -35.46 3.82 0.40
CA VAL A 305 -34.35 2.90 0.09
C VAL A 305 -33.45 2.80 1.31
N ALA A 306 -33.46 1.64 1.96
CA ALA A 306 -32.62 1.41 3.13
C ALA A 306 -31.12 1.39 2.77
N PRO A 307 -30.22 1.88 3.64
CA PRO A 307 -28.78 1.83 3.40
C PRO A 307 -28.27 0.41 3.08
N ALA A 308 -28.79 -0.62 3.74
CA ALA A 308 -28.44 -2.01 3.46
C ALA A 308 -28.77 -2.44 2.02
N GLN A 309 -29.89 -1.97 1.47
CA GLN A 309 -30.24 -2.21 0.06
C GLN A 309 -29.27 -1.50 -0.88
N VAL A 310 -28.83 -0.28 -0.54
CA VAL A 310 -27.83 0.44 -1.33
C VAL A 310 -26.51 -0.34 -1.36
N ARG A 311 -26.03 -0.83 -0.20
CA ARG A 311 -24.84 -1.69 -0.13
C ARG A 311 -24.96 -2.90 -1.06
N ALA A 312 -26.05 -3.68 -0.94
CA ALA A 312 -26.25 -4.87 -1.77
C ALA A 312 -26.25 -4.55 -3.28
N ASN A 313 -26.89 -3.45 -3.67
CA ASN A 313 -26.92 -3.02 -5.07
C ASN A 313 -25.53 -2.59 -5.60
N ILE A 314 -24.68 -1.99 -4.74
CA ILE A 314 -23.28 -1.69 -5.07
C ILE A 314 -22.49 -2.98 -5.25
N GLU A 315 -22.62 -3.95 -4.33
CA GLU A 315 -21.92 -5.25 -4.43
C GLU A 315 -22.24 -5.94 -5.77
N VAL A 316 -23.52 -5.95 -6.17
CA VAL A 316 -23.96 -6.51 -7.47
C VAL A 316 -23.38 -5.75 -8.66
N ALA A 317 -23.45 -4.42 -8.65
CA ALA A 317 -22.96 -3.60 -9.76
C ALA A 317 -21.43 -3.70 -9.90
N ALA A 318 -20.72 -3.65 -8.78
CA ALA A 318 -19.27 -3.74 -8.70
C ALA A 318 -18.77 -5.14 -9.07
N GLY A 319 -19.47 -6.21 -8.66
CA GLY A 319 -19.20 -7.58 -9.09
C GLY A 319 -19.22 -7.71 -10.62
N LYS A 320 -20.29 -7.23 -11.27
CA LYS A 320 -20.41 -7.23 -12.75
C LYS A 320 -19.31 -6.44 -13.47
N LEU A 321 -18.75 -5.40 -12.84
CA LEU A 321 -17.65 -4.62 -13.42
C LEU A 321 -16.30 -5.29 -13.20
N SER A 322 -16.16 -6.10 -12.14
CA SER A 322 -14.92 -6.79 -11.79
C SER A 322 -14.58 -7.95 -12.72
N ASP A 323 -15.59 -8.59 -13.32
CA ASP A 323 -15.44 -9.75 -14.22
C ASP A 323 -14.81 -9.40 -15.59
N ASN A 324 -14.68 -8.10 -15.90
CA ASN A 324 -14.12 -7.61 -17.16
C ASN A 324 -12.58 -7.53 -17.19
N VAL A 325 -11.88 -8.01 -16.16
CA VAL A 325 -10.41 -8.09 -16.16
C VAL A 325 -9.96 -9.45 -16.70
N SER A 326 -9.41 -9.43 -17.93
CA SER A 326 -9.00 -10.63 -18.67
C SER A 326 -7.70 -11.27 -18.16
N ASN A 327 -6.98 -10.65 -17.22
CA ASN A 327 -5.67 -11.15 -16.80
C ASN A 327 -5.79 -12.34 -15.82
N PRO A 328 -5.38 -13.56 -16.22
CA PRO A 328 -5.52 -14.77 -15.41
C PRO A 328 -4.65 -14.79 -14.15
N GLU A 329 -3.54 -14.04 -14.10
CA GLU A 329 -2.68 -13.99 -12.91
C GLU A 329 -3.32 -13.18 -11.78
N LEU A 330 -4.06 -12.11 -12.11
CA LEU A 330 -4.81 -11.32 -11.13
C LEU A 330 -6.05 -12.07 -10.60
N ARG A 331 -6.48 -13.14 -11.28
CA ARG A 331 -7.50 -14.08 -10.79
C ARG A 331 -6.97 -15.06 -9.74
N LEU A 332 -5.64 -15.21 -9.62
CA LEU A 332 -5.07 -16.02 -8.54
C LEU A 332 -5.13 -15.29 -7.22
N LEU A 333 -4.94 -13.96 -7.21
CA LEU A 333 -5.28 -13.16 -6.04
C LEU A 333 -6.70 -13.43 -5.61
N ASP A 334 -7.66 -13.67 -6.53
CA ASP A 334 -9.07 -14.01 -6.25
C ASP A 334 -9.27 -15.29 -5.41
N LYS A 335 -8.30 -16.22 -5.43
CA LYS A 335 -8.43 -17.57 -4.87
C LYS A 335 -7.65 -17.86 -3.59
N VAL A 336 -6.74 -16.96 -3.16
CA VAL A 336 -5.66 -17.37 -2.24
C VAL A 336 -6.00 -17.46 -0.75
N THR A 337 -7.07 -16.87 -0.18
CA THR A 337 -7.43 -17.20 1.23
C THR A 337 -8.89 -16.89 1.62
N GLU A 338 -9.48 -17.86 2.33
CA GLU A 338 -10.78 -17.96 3.02
C GLU A 338 -12.06 -18.32 2.21
N PRO A 339 -12.91 -19.26 2.69
CA PRO A 339 -14.13 -19.72 2.00
C PRO A 339 -15.24 -18.65 1.86
N LEU A 340 -15.02 -17.43 2.32
CA LEU A 340 -15.84 -16.26 2.02
C LEU A 340 -15.42 -15.57 0.69
N SER A 341 -14.32 -16.01 0.06
CA SER A 341 -13.71 -15.44 -1.15
C SER A 341 -14.44 -15.76 -2.48
N ALA A 342 -15.70 -16.23 -2.41
CA ALA A 342 -16.60 -16.29 -3.56
C ALA A 342 -17.45 -15.01 -3.72
N GLN A 343 -17.34 -14.07 -2.78
CA GLN A 343 -18.05 -12.80 -2.82
C GLN A 343 -17.19 -11.74 -3.52
N GLY A 344 -17.84 -10.84 -4.26
CA GLY A 344 -17.20 -9.80 -5.08
C GLY A 344 -16.43 -8.74 -4.26
N PRO A 345 -16.27 -7.51 -4.78
CA PRO A 345 -15.58 -6.47 -4.03
C PRO A 345 -16.28 -6.19 -2.69
N ASP A 346 -15.50 -6.00 -1.62
CA ASP A 346 -16.03 -5.74 -0.27
C ASP A 346 -16.55 -4.31 -0.19
N VAL A 347 -17.83 -4.16 0.20
CA VAL A 347 -18.52 -2.87 0.24
C VAL A 347 -18.92 -2.55 1.68
N ASN A 348 -18.40 -1.43 2.17
CA ASN A 348 -18.73 -0.89 3.48
C ASN A 348 -19.51 0.43 3.36
N ILE A 349 -20.42 0.69 4.30
CA ILE A 349 -21.04 2.01 4.46
C ILE A 349 -20.35 2.69 5.63
N ALA A 350 -19.42 3.60 5.31
CA ALA A 350 -18.65 4.34 6.30
C ALA A 350 -19.50 5.39 7.03
N ASN A 351 -20.53 5.94 6.37
CA ASN A 351 -21.46 6.88 6.98
C ASN A 351 -22.84 6.80 6.31
N ALA A 352 -23.89 6.88 7.13
CA ALA A 352 -25.27 7.00 6.69
C ALA A 352 -25.98 8.10 7.48
N ALA A 353 -26.40 9.16 6.79
CA ALA A 353 -27.13 10.28 7.39
C ALA A 353 -28.52 10.41 6.74
N TYR A 354 -29.54 10.61 7.57
CA TYR A 354 -30.90 10.90 7.11
C TYR A 354 -31.17 12.40 7.11
N ASN A 355 -31.77 12.92 6.06
CA ASN A 355 -32.25 14.30 5.99
C ASN A 355 -33.70 14.32 5.53
N GLY A 356 -34.60 14.85 6.37
CA GLY A 356 -36.04 14.89 6.10
C GLY A 356 -36.50 15.98 5.12
N ASP A 357 -35.70 17.01 4.87
CA ASP A 357 -36.04 18.11 3.94
C ASP A 357 -34.81 18.51 3.12
N TYR A 358 -34.27 17.56 2.36
CA TYR A 358 -33.13 17.83 1.50
C TYR A 358 -33.55 18.68 0.29
N LYS A 359 -32.94 19.85 0.18
CA LYS A 359 -33.13 20.79 -0.93
C LYS A 359 -31.88 20.84 -1.79
N ASP A 360 -32.05 21.04 -3.09
CA ASP A 360 -30.95 21.34 -4.00
C ASP A 360 -30.45 22.76 -3.70
N THR A 361 -29.54 22.89 -2.74
CA THR A 361 -29.02 24.19 -2.32
C THR A 361 -27.85 24.67 -3.19
N GLY A 362 -27.38 23.89 -4.17
CA GLY A 362 -26.11 24.14 -4.86
C GLY A 362 -24.86 24.04 -3.96
N ASP A 363 -25.02 24.24 -2.65
CA ASP A 363 -23.99 24.16 -1.61
C ASP A 363 -23.43 22.76 -1.44
N TYR A 364 -24.22 21.70 -1.63
CA TYR A 364 -23.72 20.33 -1.55
C TYR A 364 -22.83 19.99 -2.77
N GLN A 365 -23.24 20.39 -3.97
CA GLN A 365 -22.40 20.28 -5.17
C GLN A 365 -21.16 21.16 -5.06
N MET A 366 -21.28 22.38 -4.51
CA MET A 366 -20.13 23.23 -4.20
C MET A 366 -19.23 22.65 -3.12
N ALA A 367 -19.76 22.00 -2.08
CA ALA A 367 -18.98 21.37 -1.02
C ALA A 367 -18.23 20.15 -1.55
N ILE A 368 -18.86 19.36 -2.43
CA ILE A 368 -18.21 18.24 -3.12
C ILE A 368 -17.16 18.74 -4.12
N ARG A 369 -17.47 19.77 -4.92
CA ARG A 369 -16.49 20.42 -5.80
C ARG A 369 -15.36 21.07 -5.02
N ARG A 370 -15.64 21.66 -3.85
CA ARG A 370 -14.62 22.21 -2.93
C ARG A 370 -13.79 21.10 -2.31
N GLN A 371 -14.38 19.97 -1.94
CA GLN A 371 -13.66 18.83 -1.39
C GLN A 371 -12.77 18.18 -2.46
N ALA A 372 -13.28 17.96 -3.67
CA ALA A 372 -12.51 17.52 -4.83
C ALA A 372 -11.39 18.51 -5.18
N ALA A 373 -11.69 19.82 -5.21
CA ALA A 373 -10.70 20.86 -5.44
C ALA A 373 -9.69 21.00 -4.28
N GLN A 374 -10.08 20.71 -3.03
CA GLN A 374 -9.17 20.70 -1.88
C GLN A 374 -8.23 19.50 -1.94
N THR A 375 -8.72 18.32 -2.33
CA THR A 375 -7.88 17.15 -2.59
C THR A 375 -6.86 17.46 -3.68
N ALA A 376 -7.33 17.96 -4.83
CA ALA A 376 -6.45 18.37 -5.93
C ALA A 376 -5.47 19.48 -5.53
N ARG A 377 -5.90 20.49 -4.75
CA ARG A 377 -5.01 21.55 -4.23
C ARG A 377 -4.01 21.07 -3.20
N ARG A 378 -4.34 20.05 -2.41
CA ARG A 378 -3.43 19.45 -1.42
C ARG A 378 -2.33 18.67 -2.14
N GLU A 379 -2.70 17.93 -3.18
CA GLU A 379 -1.76 17.26 -4.08
C GLU A 379 -0.85 18.28 -4.78
N ALA A 380 -1.43 19.37 -5.32
CA ALA A 380 -0.66 20.45 -5.93
C ALA A 380 0.24 21.23 -4.95
N ARG A 381 -0.17 21.45 -3.69
CA ARG A 381 0.68 22.07 -2.67
C ARG A 381 1.84 21.19 -2.25
N ASN A 382 1.58 19.89 -2.06
CA ASN A 382 2.65 18.94 -1.79
C ASN A 382 3.68 18.96 -2.92
N GLN A 383 3.21 19.02 -4.18
CA GLN A 383 4.07 19.16 -5.35
C GLN A 383 4.84 20.49 -5.36
N TRP A 384 4.18 21.62 -5.10
CA TRP A 384 4.86 22.93 -5.02
C TRP A 384 5.90 22.99 -3.91
N GLU A 385 5.64 22.42 -2.73
CA GLU A 385 6.64 22.35 -1.65
C GLU A 385 7.85 21.50 -2.06
N ILE A 386 7.63 20.41 -2.79
CA ILE A 386 8.69 19.59 -3.39
C ILE A 386 9.48 20.41 -4.43
N ASP A 387 8.80 21.12 -5.32
CA ASP A 387 9.45 21.92 -6.38
C ASP A 387 10.24 23.08 -5.78
N ASN A 388 9.71 23.72 -4.73
CA ASN A 388 10.34 24.85 -4.06
C ASN A 388 11.52 24.41 -3.18
N MET A 389 11.45 23.21 -2.57
CA MET A 389 12.63 22.56 -1.97
C MET A 389 13.70 22.27 -3.03
N THR A 390 13.29 21.78 -4.20
CA THR A 390 14.19 21.49 -5.33
C THR A 390 14.86 22.75 -5.85
N ALA A 391 14.11 23.84 -6.04
CA ALA A 391 14.62 25.13 -6.47
C ALA A 391 15.62 25.73 -5.46
N ARG A 392 15.36 25.60 -4.15
CA ARG A 392 16.30 26.03 -3.09
C ARG A 392 17.59 25.22 -3.08
N ILE A 393 17.51 23.92 -3.34
CA ILE A 393 18.71 23.06 -3.44
C ILE A 393 19.54 23.44 -4.67
N LEU A 394 18.89 23.79 -5.79
CA LEU A 394 19.56 24.23 -7.01
C LEU A 394 20.22 25.61 -6.82
N ALA A 395 19.51 26.58 -6.25
CA ALA A 395 20.07 27.91 -5.95
C ALA A 395 21.24 27.85 -4.95
N GLY A 396 21.18 26.95 -3.95
CA GLY A 396 22.28 26.72 -3.01
C GLY A 396 23.53 26.08 -3.65
N LYS A 397 23.38 25.34 -4.75
CA LYS A 397 24.52 24.80 -5.51
C LYS A 397 25.22 25.86 -6.35
N ASP A 398 24.47 26.82 -6.91
CA ASP A 398 25.03 27.93 -7.68
C ASP A 398 25.84 28.89 -6.79
N ASP A 399 25.37 29.17 -5.57
CA ASP A 399 26.10 30.01 -4.60
C ASP A 399 27.43 29.39 -4.15
N ILE A 400 27.49 28.05 -4.06
CA ILE A 400 28.72 27.30 -3.74
C ILE A 400 29.68 27.27 -4.95
N ALA A 401 29.15 27.22 -6.17
CA ALA A 401 29.94 27.27 -7.40
C ALA A 401 30.57 28.65 -7.63
N ILE A 402 29.86 29.73 -7.29
CA ILE A 402 30.36 31.10 -7.39
C ILE A 402 31.45 31.37 -6.34
N ARG A 403 31.26 30.92 -5.08
CA ARG A 403 32.28 31.05 -4.01
C ARG A 403 33.55 30.21 -4.23
N ARG A 404 33.54 29.25 -5.15
CA ARG A 404 34.74 28.48 -5.55
C ARG A 404 35.51 29.12 -6.72
N ARG A 405 34.95 30.16 -7.35
CA ARG A 405 35.55 30.87 -8.49
C ARG A 405 36.07 32.27 -8.14
N THR A 406 35.67 32.81 -6.99
CA THR A 406 36.29 33.98 -6.35
C THR A 406 37.28 33.53 -5.30
#